data_AF-A0A1G3CPU7-F1
#
_entry.id   AF-A0A1G3CPU7-F1
#
_cell.length_a   1.000
_cell.length_b   1.000
_cell.length_c   1.000
_cell.angle_alpha   90.00
_cell.angle_beta   90.00
_cell.angle_gamma   90.00
#
_symmetry.space_group_name_H-M   'P 1'
#
loop_
_entity.id
_entity.type
_entity.pdbx_description
1 polymer ?
#
loop_
_entity_poly.entity_id
_entity_poly.type
_entity_poly.pdbx_seq_one_letter_code
_entity_poly.pdbx_strand_id
1 'polypeptide(L)'
;MKRMIYISLIINVVVLIPVCIGLISNASWVEHGYGPASPARGILLSIYGSILLVSLGLLINPLPMLVAPLLLVQVLYKLTTPFTVGNFTNPVVISNILVALVHLFALWLIFKVSQQPATDRGLLD
;
A
#
# COMPACT_ATOMS: atom_id res chain seq x y z
N MET A 1 14.23 -11.10 5.91
CA MET A 1 13.18 -10.16 6.37
C MET A 1 13.35 -8.75 5.82
N LYS A 2 14.50 -8.10 6.01
CA LYS A 2 14.76 -6.70 5.60
C LYS A 2 14.42 -6.43 4.12
N ARG A 3 14.92 -7.28 3.20
CA ARG A 3 14.68 -7.13 1.74
C ARG A 3 13.20 -7.01 1.37
N MET A 4 12.34 -7.80 2.01
CA MET A 4 10.91 -7.80 1.73
C MET A 4 10.16 -6.57 2.26
N ILE A 5 10.57 -6.09 3.43
CA ILE A 5 10.06 -4.83 3.98
C ILE A 5 10.38 -3.69 3.02
N TYR A 6 11.63 -3.62 2.56
CA TYR A 6 12.05 -2.63 1.56
C TYR A 6 11.25 -2.75 0.27
N ILE A 7 11.11 -3.96 -0.30
CA ILE A 7 10.32 -4.18 -1.52
C ILE A 7 8.89 -3.67 -1.34
N SER A 8 8.24 -3.99 -0.22
CA SER A 8 6.86 -3.58 0.03
C SER A 8 6.72 -2.06 0.19
N LEU A 9 7.64 -1.43 0.92
CA LEU A 9 7.69 0.03 1.08
C LEU A 9 7.97 0.73 -0.24
N ILE A 10 8.88 0.21 -1.07
CA ILE A 10 9.17 0.75 -2.41
C ILE A 10 7.92 0.67 -3.28
N ILE A 11 7.19 -0.45 -3.28
CA ILE A 11 5.95 -0.58 -4.06
C ILE A 11 4.93 0.45 -3.60
N ASN A 12 4.76 0.67 -2.29
CA ASN A 12 3.88 1.73 -1.79
C ASN A 12 4.27 3.09 -2.36
N VAL A 13 5.55 3.43 -2.30
CA VAL A 13 6.05 4.72 -2.80
C VAL A 13 5.84 4.85 -4.31
N VAL A 14 6.23 3.83 -5.09
CA VAL A 14 6.13 3.83 -6.55
C VAL A 14 4.68 3.91 -7.03
N VAL A 15 3.73 3.32 -6.30
CA VAL A 15 2.30 3.39 -6.62
C VAL A 15 1.67 4.70 -6.14
N LEU A 16 1.99 5.15 -4.93
CA LEU A 16 1.35 6.31 -4.33
C LEU A 16 1.85 7.63 -4.90
N ILE A 17 3.10 7.73 -5.34
CA ILE A 17 3.61 8.98 -5.96
C ILE A 17 2.77 9.36 -7.20
N PRO A 18 2.60 8.49 -8.22
CA PRO A 18 1.76 8.80 -9.37
C PRO A 18 0.31 9.07 -9.01
N VAL A 19 -0.25 8.33 -8.04
CA VAL A 19 -1.63 8.51 -7.57
C VAL A 19 -1.81 9.89 -6.93
N CYS A 20 -0.95 10.27 -5.99
CA CYS A 20 -1.00 11.58 -5.35
C CYS A 20 -0.79 12.71 -6.36
N ILE A 21 0.19 12.58 -7.26
CA ILE A 21 0.42 13.56 -8.33
C ILE A 21 -0.81 13.71 -9.20
N GLY A 22 -1.40 12.61 -9.68
CA GLY A 22 -2.59 12.64 -10.52
C GLY A 22 -3.80 13.27 -9.82
N LEU A 23 -3.98 12.99 -8.53
CA LEU A 23 -5.05 13.56 -7.70
C LEU A 23 -4.86 15.08 -7.51
N ILE A 24 -3.62 15.54 -7.27
CA ILE A 24 -3.26 16.96 -7.15
C ILE A 24 -3.44 17.68 -8.49
N SER A 25 -2.97 17.08 -9.58
CA SER A 25 -3.01 17.69 -10.91
C SER A 25 -4.37 17.56 -11.60
N ASN A 26 -5.34 16.89 -10.97
CA ASN A 26 -6.64 16.56 -11.55
C ASN A 26 -6.53 15.92 -12.95
N ALA A 27 -5.65 14.93 -13.09
CA ALA A 27 -5.41 14.29 -14.38
C ALA A 27 -6.67 13.58 -14.92
N SER A 28 -6.83 13.51 -16.25
CA SER A 28 -8.01 12.92 -16.89
C SER A 28 -8.26 11.47 -16.48
N TRP A 29 -7.21 10.65 -16.34
CA TRP A 29 -7.33 9.26 -15.88
C TRP A 29 -7.79 9.15 -14.42
N VAL A 30 -7.48 10.16 -13.59
CA VAL A 30 -7.97 10.23 -12.21
C VAL A 30 -9.45 10.55 -12.18
N GLU A 31 -9.92 11.44 -13.05
CA GLU A 31 -11.35 11.74 -13.15
C GLU A 31 -12.17 10.50 -13.56
N HIS A 32 -11.66 9.71 -14.50
CA HIS A 32 -12.30 8.45 -14.90
C HIS A 32 -12.23 7.36 -13.81
N GLY A 33 -11.15 7.31 -13.03
CA GLY A 33 -10.93 6.29 -12.01
C GLY A 33 -11.53 6.60 -10.64
N TYR A 34 -11.40 7.84 -10.18
CA TYR A 34 -11.78 8.31 -8.84
C TYR A 34 -12.98 9.26 -8.84
N GLY A 35 -13.45 9.69 -10.02
CA GLY A 35 -14.53 10.64 -10.17
C GLY A 35 -14.08 12.11 -10.14
N PRO A 36 -15.04 13.04 -10.25
CA PRO A 36 -14.77 14.47 -10.37
C PRO A 36 -14.13 15.05 -9.10
N ALA A 37 -13.55 16.24 -9.24
CA ALA A 37 -13.00 16.98 -8.12
C ALA A 37 -14.07 17.21 -7.04
N SER A 38 -13.79 16.73 -5.83
CA SER A 38 -14.71 16.80 -4.70
C SER A 38 -13.95 16.79 -3.37
N PRO A 39 -14.59 17.23 -2.27
CA PRO A 39 -14.00 17.11 -0.93
C PRO A 39 -13.61 15.67 -0.57
N ALA A 40 -14.40 14.68 -0.99
CA ALA A 40 -14.10 13.26 -0.78
C ALA A 40 -12.78 12.83 -1.43
N ARG A 41 -12.52 13.31 -2.66
CA ARG A 41 -11.25 13.05 -3.36
C ARG A 41 -10.07 13.74 -2.69
N GLY A 42 -10.27 14.91 -2.08
CA GLY A 42 -9.28 15.58 -1.25
C GLY A 42 -8.93 14.81 0.03
N ILE A 43 -9.94 14.24 0.70
CA ILE A 43 -9.73 13.36 1.87
C ILE A 43 -8.92 12.12 1.45
N LEU A 44 -9.27 11.51 0.31
CA LEU A 44 -8.53 10.37 -0.22
C LEU A 44 -7.06 10.69 -0.50
N LEU A 45 -6.79 11.84 -1.11
CA LEU A 45 -5.44 12.36 -1.30
C LEU A 45 -4.71 12.51 0.03
N SER A 46 -5.36 13.03 1.08
CA SER A 46 -4.74 13.16 2.41
C SER A 46 -4.38 11.80 3.01
N ILE A 47 -5.23 10.79 2.86
CA ILE A 47 -4.94 9.44 3.35
C ILE A 47 -3.78 8.81 2.57
N TYR A 48 -3.80 8.88 1.24
CA TYR A 48 -2.72 8.37 0.38
C TYR A 48 -1.41 9.10 0.62
N GLY A 49 -1.46 10.43 0.82
CA GLY A 49 -0.31 11.25 1.21
C GLY A 49 0.28 10.81 2.56
N SER A 50 -0.55 10.58 3.57
CA SER A 50 -0.08 10.08 4.87
C SER A 50 0.61 8.71 4.75
N ILE A 51 0.03 7.78 3.98
CA ILE A 51 0.64 6.46 3.74
C ILE A 51 1.98 6.61 3.01
N LEU A 52 2.06 7.51 2.03
CA LEU A 52 3.29 7.80 1.28
C LEU A 52 4.39 8.36 2.20
N LEU A 53 4.06 9.37 3.01
CA LEU A 53 5.02 9.99 3.94
C LEU A 53 5.54 9.01 4.98
N VAL A 54 4.66 8.20 5.57
CA VAL A 54 5.05 7.15 6.52
C VAL A 54 5.92 6.09 5.81
N SER A 55 5.57 5.70 4.58
CA SER A 55 6.38 4.75 3.80
C SER A 55 7.78 5.28 3.50
N LEU A 56 7.91 6.56 3.15
CA LEU A 56 9.20 7.22 2.93
C LEU A 56 10.03 7.29 4.22
N GLY A 57 9.41 7.62 5.35
CA GLY A 57 10.09 7.61 6.66
C GLY A 57 10.61 6.23 7.04
N LEU A 58 9.79 5.19 6.84
CA LEU A 58 10.16 3.80 7.12
C LEU A 58 11.18 3.23 6.12
N LEU A 59 11.38 3.84 4.95
CA LEU A 59 12.49 3.47 4.06
C LEU A 59 13.86 3.89 4.62
N ILE A 60 13.92 4.97 5.39
CA ILE A 60 15.18 5.43 6.02
C ILE A 60 15.51 4.52 7.22
N ASN A 61 14.51 4.20 8.04
CA ASN A 61 14.66 3.32 9.18
C ASN A 61 13.48 2.32 9.27
N PRO A 62 13.61 1.13 8.65
CA PRO A 62 12.52 0.17 8.59
C PRO A 62 12.31 -0.51 9.93
N LEU A 63 11.23 -0.12 10.62
CA LEU A 63 10.76 -0.75 11.85
C LEU A 63 9.64 -1.75 11.54
N PRO A 64 9.88 -3.08 11.61
CA PRO A 64 8.88 -4.09 11.22
C PRO A 64 7.53 -3.95 11.94
N MET A 65 7.56 -3.51 13.21
CA MET A 65 6.39 -3.27 14.03
C MET A 65 5.47 -2.16 13.50
N LEU A 66 6.00 -1.21 12.73
CA LEU A 66 5.22 -0.14 12.09
C LEU A 66 4.86 -0.50 10.65
N VAL A 67 5.74 -1.22 9.95
CA VAL A 67 5.51 -1.66 8.58
C VAL A 67 4.33 -2.63 8.52
N ALA A 68 4.26 -3.64 9.40
CA ALA A 68 3.21 -4.65 9.32
C ALA A 68 1.79 -4.07 9.42
N PRO A 69 1.45 -3.20 10.40
CA PRO A 69 0.16 -2.51 10.44
C PRO A 69 -0.09 -1.62 9.22
N LEU A 70 0.93 -0.91 8.72
CA LEU A 70 0.81 -0.08 7.52
C LEU A 70 0.41 -0.91 6.30
N LEU A 71 1.06 -2.07 6.08
CA LEU A 71 0.71 -2.96 4.98
C LEU A 71 -0.65 -3.62 5.18
N LEU A 72 -1.01 -3.97 6.42
CA LEU A 72 -2.32 -4.57 6.74
C LEU A 72 -3.47 -3.63 6.37
N VAL A 73 -3.42 -2.36 6.81
CA VAL A 73 -4.43 -1.36 6.46
C VAL A 73 -4.53 -1.22 4.93
N GLN A 74 -3.39 -1.28 4.24
CA GLN A 74 -3.37 -1.21 2.78
C GLN A 74 -4.03 -2.39 2.09
N VAL A 75 -3.77 -3.61 2.57
CA VAL A 75 -4.45 -4.80 2.05
C VAL A 75 -5.95 -4.70 2.30
N LEU A 76 -6.36 -4.35 3.52
CA LEU A 76 -7.77 -4.26 3.88
C LEU A 76 -8.54 -3.22 3.05
N TYR A 77 -8.00 -2.01 2.87
CA TYR A 77 -8.69 -1.01 2.05
C TYR A 77 -8.79 -1.48 0.60
N LYS A 78 -7.72 -2.04 0.02
CA LYS A 78 -7.69 -2.43 -1.39
C LYS A 78 -8.64 -3.59 -1.67
N LEU A 79 -8.74 -4.56 -0.76
CA LEU A 79 -9.66 -5.68 -0.88
C LEU A 79 -11.13 -5.27 -0.65
N THR A 80 -11.39 -4.28 0.18
CA THR A 80 -12.76 -3.77 0.41
C THR A 80 -13.22 -2.76 -0.65
N THR A 81 -12.29 -2.09 -1.34
CA THR A 81 -12.57 -1.10 -2.41
C THR A 81 -13.58 -1.57 -3.47
N PRO A 82 -13.49 -2.78 -4.07
CA PRO A 82 -14.48 -3.19 -5.09
C PRO A 82 -15.92 -3.20 -4.57
N PHE A 83 -16.13 -3.51 -3.29
CA PHE A 83 -17.46 -3.56 -2.67
C PHE A 83 -17.97 -2.16 -2.34
N THR A 84 -17.10 -1.25 -1.90
CA THR A 84 -17.49 0.12 -1.55
C THR A 84 -17.68 1.01 -2.77
N VAL A 85 -16.89 0.79 -3.83
CA VAL A 85 -17.06 1.46 -5.13
C VAL A 85 -18.21 0.84 -5.92
N GLY A 86 -18.53 -0.44 -5.67
CA GLY A 86 -19.58 -1.18 -6.38
C GLY A 86 -19.24 -1.48 -7.85
N ASN A 87 -17.97 -1.36 -8.24
CA ASN A 87 -17.53 -1.57 -9.62
C ASN A 87 -16.16 -2.26 -9.67
N PHE A 88 -16.17 -3.55 -10.01
CA PHE A 88 -14.97 -4.37 -10.17
C PHE A 88 -14.16 -4.07 -11.44
N THR A 89 -14.76 -3.40 -12.43
CA THR A 89 -14.12 -3.06 -13.70
C THR A 89 -13.43 -1.70 -13.66
N ASN A 90 -13.55 -0.95 -12.56
CA ASN A 90 -12.88 0.32 -12.41
C ASN A 90 -11.34 0.13 -12.41
N PRO A 91 -10.59 0.93 -13.20
CA PRO A 91 -9.15 0.74 -13.36
C PRO A 91 -8.35 0.89 -12.05
N VAL A 92 -8.83 1.74 -11.14
CA VAL A 92 -8.23 1.92 -9.80
C VAL A 92 -8.48 0.69 -8.94
N VAL A 93 -9.69 0.12 -8.99
CA VAL A 93 -10.04 -1.09 -8.25
C VAL A 93 -9.18 -2.27 -8.69
N ILE A 94 -9.00 -2.45 -10.00
CA ILE A 94 -8.13 -3.49 -10.56
C ILE A 94 -6.69 -3.30 -10.07
N SER A 95 -6.16 -2.07 -10.17
CA SER A 95 -4.81 -1.74 -9.71
C SER A 95 -4.64 -2.01 -8.20
N ASN A 96 -5.65 -1.65 -7.40
CA ASN A 96 -5.67 -1.90 -5.97
C ASN A 96 -5.64 -3.40 -5.66
N ILE A 97 -6.43 -4.23 -6.34
CA ILE A 97 -6.43 -5.69 -6.12
C ILE A 97 -5.05 -6.28 -6.45
N LEU A 98 -4.45 -5.92 -7.58
CA LEU A 98 -3.13 -6.42 -7.98
C LEU A 98 -2.07 -6.09 -6.93
N VAL A 99 -2.03 -4.84 -6.47
CA VAL A 99 -1.06 -4.43 -5.44
C VAL A 99 -1.36 -5.08 -4.09
N ALA A 100 -2.63 -5.28 -3.74
CA ALA A 100 -3.02 -5.97 -2.51
C ALA A 100 -2.50 -7.41 -2.46
N LEU A 101 -2.54 -8.14 -3.58
CA LEU A 101 -2.01 -9.50 -3.66
C LEU A 101 -0.50 -9.55 -3.36
N VAL A 102 0.27 -8.61 -3.91
CA VAL A 102 1.72 -8.51 -3.62
C VAL A 102 1.96 -8.22 -2.14
N HIS A 103 1.18 -7.31 -1.56
CA HIS A 103 1.29 -6.95 -0.14
C HIS A 103 0.83 -8.08 0.79
N LEU A 104 -0.19 -8.85 0.40
CA LEU A 104 -0.65 -10.01 1.15
C LEU A 104 0.42 -11.09 1.20
N PHE A 105 1.11 -11.34 0.08
CA PHE A 105 2.26 -12.23 0.04
C PHE A 105 3.40 -11.74 0.94
N ALA A 106 3.68 -10.44 0.93
CA ALA A 106 4.69 -9.84 1.80
C ALA A 106 4.34 -10.01 3.29
N LEU A 107 3.08 -9.75 3.67
CA LEU A 107 2.59 -9.96 5.03
C LEU A 107 2.71 -11.43 5.44
N TRP A 108 2.27 -12.36 4.59
CA TRP A 108 2.36 -13.80 4.89
C TRP A 108 3.79 -14.25 5.19
N LEU A 109 4.77 -13.79 4.42
CA LEU A 109 6.18 -14.10 4.66
C LEU A 109 6.72 -13.42 5.93
N ILE A 110 6.34 -12.18 6.23
CA ILE A 110 6.70 -11.50 7.48
C ILE A 110 6.15 -12.29 8.68
N PHE A 111 4.88 -12.71 8.65
CA PHE A 111 4.27 -13.50 9.71
C PHE A 111 4.94 -14.87 9.86
N LYS A 112 5.22 -15.56 8.75
CA LYS A 112 5.89 -16.87 8.76
C LYS A 112 7.27 -16.80 9.42
N VAL A 113 8.09 -15.81 9.06
CA VAL A 113 9.41 -15.60 9.67
C VAL A 113 9.30 -15.17 11.14
N SER A 114 8.27 -14.39 11.50
CA SER A 114 8.06 -13.95 12.89
C SER A 114 7.70 -15.10 13.83
N GLN A 115 7.12 -16.18 13.30
CA GLN A 115 6.79 -17.40 14.04
C GLN A 115 7.97 -18.39 14.14
N GLN A 116 9.09 -18.17 13.44
CA GLN A 116 10.27 -19.05 13.56
C GLN A 116 11.00 -18.81 14.89
N PRO A 117 11.37 -19.88 15.61
CA PRO A 117 12.14 -19.79 16.85
C PRO A 117 13.50 -19.12 16.60
N ALA A 118 14.00 -18.39 17.62
CA ALA A 118 15.19 -17.54 17.50
C ALA A 118 16.45 -18.29 17.02
N THR A 119 16.54 -19.59 17.26
CA THR A 119 17.65 -20.46 16.87
C THR A 119 17.87 -20.54 15.35
N ASP A 120 16.81 -20.43 14.54
CA ASP A 120 16.89 -20.52 13.08
C ASP A 120 17.13 -19.17 12.39
N ARG A 121 16.96 -18.04 13.11
CA ARG A 121 17.11 -16.69 12.53
C ARG A 121 18.57 -16.34 12.22
N GLY A 122 19.53 -16.91 12.95
CA GLY A 122 20.97 -16.64 12.78
C GLY A 122 21.63 -17.35 11.59
N LEU A 123 20.93 -18.27 10.91
CA LEU A 123 21.45 -19.02 9.76
C LEU A 123 21.05 -18.42 8.39
N LEU A 124 20.21 -17.38 8.38
CA LEU A 124 19.62 -16.80 7.17
C LEU A 124 19.85 -15.28 7.03
N ASP A 125 20.64 -14.68 7.93
CA ASP A 125 21.07 -13.28 7.84
C ASP A 125 22.32 -13.14 6.95
#